data_AF-A0A7S2F5S4-F1
#
_entry.id   AF-A0A7S2F5S4-F1
#
_cell.length_a   1.000
_cell.length_b   1.000
_cell.length_c   1.000
_cell.angle_alpha   90.00
_cell.angle_beta   90.00
_cell.angle_gamma   90.00
#
_symmetry.space_group_name_H-M   'P 1'
#
loop_
_entity.id
_entity.type
_entity.pdbx_description
1 polymer ?
#
loop_
_entity_poly.entity_id
_entity_poly.type
_entity_poly.pdbx_seq_one_letter_code
_entity_poly.pdbx_strand_id
1 'polypeptide(L)'
;KWQTKSLEQQPGRTVQETFEDEVNKVLNSATNKAGKSAQLSLPDDNNVKRMVTAGSKGSPINIAQMIACVGQQNVEGKRIPYGFVGRTLPHFVKDDYGPESRGFVENSYLGGLTP
;
A
#
# COMPACT_ATOMS: atom_id res chain seq x y z
N LYS A 1 9.16 0.97 17.94
CA LYS A 1 9.36 -0.48 18.22
C LYS A 1 10.66 -1.00 17.61
N TRP A 2 10.85 -0.88 16.29
CA TRP A 2 12.09 -1.32 15.64
C TRP A 2 13.33 -0.50 16.08
N GLN A 3 13.27 0.83 15.99
CA GLN A 3 14.36 1.73 16.41
C GLN A 3 14.68 1.64 17.91
N THR A 4 13.68 1.28 18.73
CA THR A 4 13.80 1.11 20.18
C THR A 4 14.26 -0.31 20.57
N LYS A 5 14.63 -1.16 19.60
CA LYS A 5 15.01 -2.59 19.78
C LYS A 5 13.99 -3.43 20.56
N SER A 6 12.74 -3.00 20.57
CA SER A 6 11.65 -3.63 21.33
C SER A 6 10.74 -4.46 20.43
N LEU A 7 11.21 -4.83 19.23
CA LEU A 7 10.46 -5.62 18.27
C LEU A 7 10.86 -7.09 18.38
N GLU A 8 9.88 -7.96 18.57
CA GLU A 8 10.10 -9.40 18.57
C GLU A 8 10.32 -9.91 17.15
N GLN A 9 11.29 -10.81 17.00
CA GLN A 9 11.63 -11.40 15.71
C GLN A 9 10.64 -12.51 15.34
N GLN A 10 10.15 -12.51 14.11
CA GLN A 10 9.34 -13.64 13.62
C GLN A 10 10.23 -14.84 13.29
N PRO A 11 9.74 -16.09 13.51
CA PRO A 11 10.49 -17.29 13.17
C PRO A 11 10.96 -17.30 11.71
N GLY A 12 12.23 -17.58 11.48
CA GLY A 12 12.80 -17.70 10.12
C GLY A 12 13.04 -16.38 9.39
N ARG A 13 12.90 -15.22 10.04
CA ARG A 13 13.14 -13.89 9.45
C ARG A 13 14.07 -13.07 10.31
N THR A 14 14.79 -12.11 9.73
CA THR A 14 15.54 -11.12 10.50
C THR A 14 14.61 -10.12 11.21
N VAL A 15 15.11 -9.39 12.21
CA VAL A 15 14.33 -8.34 12.89
C VAL A 15 13.87 -7.25 11.92
N GLN A 16 14.71 -6.92 10.91
CA GLN A 16 14.37 -5.94 9.88
C GLN A 16 13.30 -6.46 8.92
N GLU A 17 13.40 -7.71 8.47
CA GLU A 17 12.36 -8.32 7.64
C GLU A 17 11.03 -8.44 8.39
N THR A 18 11.09 -8.76 9.69
CA THR A 18 9.90 -8.77 10.54
C THR A 18 9.22 -7.40 10.59
N PHE A 19 10.00 -6.33 10.75
CA PHE A 19 9.48 -4.97 10.71
C PHE A 19 8.83 -4.64 9.36
N GLU A 20 9.52 -4.94 8.25
CA GLU A 20 9.01 -4.67 6.91
C GLU A 20 7.70 -5.42 6.62
N ASP A 21 7.61 -6.68 7.05
CA ASP A 21 6.41 -7.49 6.87
C ASP A 21 5.23 -6.99 7.71
N GLU A 22 5.47 -6.59 8.97
CA GLU A 22 4.44 -5.99 9.81
C GLU A 22 3.91 -4.69 9.21
N VAL A 23 4.80 -3.81 8.74
CA VAL A 23 4.41 -2.55 8.11
C VAL A 23 3.63 -2.81 6.83
N ASN A 24 4.11 -3.69 5.95
CA ASN A 24 3.42 -4.05 4.72
C ASN A 24 2.02 -4.61 5.01
N LYS A 25 1.88 -5.46 6.03
CA LYS A 25 0.58 -5.99 6.46
C LYS A 25 -0.37 -4.90 6.93
N VAL A 26 0.11 -3.93 7.72
CA VAL A 26 -0.70 -2.80 8.20
C VAL A 26 -1.16 -1.93 7.03
N LEU A 27 -0.26 -1.58 6.10
CA LEU A 27 -0.57 -0.75 4.93
C LEU A 27 -1.57 -1.43 3.98
N ASN A 28 -1.42 -2.73 3.75
CA ASN A 28 -2.38 -3.52 2.97
C ASN A 28 -3.75 -3.60 3.66
N SER A 29 -3.77 -3.73 5.00
CA SER A 29 -5.03 -3.70 5.76
C SER A 29 -5.73 -2.35 5.65
N ALA A 30 -4.99 -1.24 5.76
CA ALA A 30 -5.52 0.11 5.60
C ALA A 30 -6.10 0.32 4.20
N THR A 31 -5.37 -0.07 3.15
CA THR A 31 -5.81 0.01 1.75
C THR A 31 -7.12 -0.76 1.53
N ASN A 32 -7.22 -1.99 2.07
CA ASN A 32 -8.43 -2.79 1.97
C ASN A 32 -9.63 -2.16 2.70
N LYS A 33 -9.41 -1.54 3.87
CA LYS A 33 -10.47 -0.84 4.61
C LYS A 33 -10.96 0.39 3.84
N ALA A 34 -10.04 1.20 3.33
CA ALA A 34 -10.36 2.37 2.50
C ALA A 34 -11.14 1.94 1.25
N GLY A 35 -10.68 0.89 0.56
CA GLY A 35 -11.34 0.35 -0.63
C GLY A 35 -12.75 -0.19 -0.38
N LYS A 36 -12.99 -0.83 0.78
CA LYS A 36 -14.33 -1.27 1.18
C LYS A 36 -15.26 -0.09 1.45
N SER A 37 -14.79 0.92 2.17
CA SER A 37 -15.56 2.14 2.43
C SER A 37 -15.96 2.83 1.12
N ALA A 38 -15.01 2.93 0.18
CA ALA A 38 -15.24 3.54 -1.13
C ALA A 38 -16.31 2.78 -1.94
N GLN A 39 -16.25 1.44 -1.96
CA GLN A 39 -17.26 0.62 -2.63
C GLN A 39 -18.65 0.75 -2.04
N LEU A 40 -18.76 0.87 -0.71
CA LEU A 40 -20.04 1.08 -0.04
C LEU A 40 -20.62 2.47 -0.31
N SER A 41 -19.76 3.47 -0.52
CA SER A 41 -20.20 4.83 -0.85
C SER A 41 -20.74 5.00 -2.27
N LEU A 42 -20.39 4.09 -3.19
CA LEU A 42 -20.87 4.13 -4.57
C LEU A 42 -22.31 3.57 -4.66
N PRO A 43 -23.21 4.22 -5.41
CA PRO A 43 -24.55 3.70 -5.62
C PRO A 43 -24.54 2.43 -6.47
N ASP A 44 -25.55 1.58 -6.32
CA ASP A 44 -25.65 0.27 -6.99
C ASP A 44 -25.89 0.38 -8.50
N ASP A 45 -26.34 1.53 -8.99
CA ASP A 45 -26.52 1.84 -10.40
C ASP A 45 -25.22 2.24 -11.10
N ASN A 46 -24.14 2.48 -10.35
CA ASN A 46 -22.84 2.83 -10.92
C ASN A 46 -22.33 1.70 -11.83
N ASN A 47 -22.01 2.04 -13.08
CA ASN A 47 -21.61 1.06 -14.09
C ASN A 47 -20.37 0.24 -13.70
N VAL A 48 -19.40 0.85 -13.02
CA VAL A 48 -18.19 0.15 -12.56
C VAL A 48 -18.55 -0.83 -11.43
N LYS A 49 -19.34 -0.39 -10.45
CA LYS A 49 -19.80 -1.25 -9.36
C LYS A 49 -20.58 -2.45 -9.91
N ARG A 50 -21.51 -2.23 -10.84
CA ARG A 50 -22.27 -3.30 -11.50
C ARG A 50 -21.38 -4.30 -12.23
N MET A 51 -20.37 -3.82 -12.95
CA MET A 51 -19.44 -4.68 -13.68
C MET A 51 -18.63 -5.61 -12.76
N VAL A 52 -18.19 -5.06 -11.62
CA VAL A 52 -17.46 -5.80 -10.59
C VAL A 52 -18.38 -6.77 -9.85
N THR A 53 -19.57 -6.33 -9.43
CA THR A 53 -20.55 -7.18 -8.73
C THR A 53 -21.09 -8.30 -9.61
N ALA A 54 -21.26 -8.06 -10.92
CA ALA A 54 -21.65 -9.09 -11.89
C ALA A 54 -20.52 -10.09 -12.20
N GLY A 55 -19.29 -9.85 -11.72
CA GLY A 55 -18.14 -10.71 -12.00
C GLY A 55 -17.66 -10.65 -13.45
N SER A 56 -18.09 -9.65 -14.22
CA SER A 56 -17.76 -9.56 -15.65
C SER A 56 -16.34 -9.05 -15.87
N LYS A 57 -15.98 -7.91 -15.28
CA LYS A 57 -14.63 -7.33 -15.40
C LYS A 57 -14.34 -6.39 -14.25
N GLY A 58 -13.09 -6.42 -13.82
CA GLY A 58 -12.62 -5.65 -12.67
C GLY A 58 -12.89 -6.37 -11.35
N SER A 59 -12.36 -5.78 -10.29
CA SER A 59 -12.39 -6.33 -8.95
C SER A 59 -12.56 -5.21 -7.93
N PRO A 60 -12.95 -5.54 -6.68
CA PRO A 60 -13.02 -4.57 -5.58
C PRO A 60 -11.79 -3.68 -5.44
N ILE A 61 -10.58 -4.23 -5.69
CA ILE A 61 -9.34 -3.45 -5.61
C ILE A 61 -9.24 -2.41 -6.71
N ASN A 62 -9.78 -2.65 -7.91
CA ASN A 62 -9.75 -1.65 -8.98
C ASN A 62 -10.59 -0.43 -8.61
N ILE A 63 -11.77 -0.63 -8.00
CA ILE A 63 -12.58 0.47 -7.48
C ILE A 63 -11.80 1.23 -6.41
N ALA A 64 -11.19 0.52 -5.45
CA ALA A 64 -10.37 1.12 -4.40
C ALA A 64 -9.25 2.00 -4.96
N GLN A 65 -8.52 1.52 -5.96
CA GLN A 65 -7.43 2.26 -6.59
C GLN A 65 -7.90 3.49 -7.38
N MET A 66 -9.09 3.41 -7.99
CA MET A 66 -9.67 4.53 -8.74
C MET A 66 -10.11 5.69 -7.84
N ILE A 67 -10.74 5.41 -6.70
CA ILE A 67 -11.41 6.45 -5.89
C ILE A 67 -10.90 6.62 -4.45
N ALA A 68 -10.23 5.62 -3.86
CA ALA A 68 -9.71 5.70 -2.49
C ALA A 68 -8.21 5.94 -2.45
N CYS A 69 -7.40 4.89 -2.65
CA CYS A 69 -5.95 4.96 -2.65
C CYS A 69 -5.39 3.82 -3.49
N VAL A 70 -4.26 4.04 -4.17
CA VAL A 70 -3.60 2.97 -4.94
C VAL A 70 -2.96 1.92 -4.01
N GLY A 71 -2.42 2.37 -2.87
CA GLY A 71 -1.86 1.52 -1.82
C GLY A 71 -0.38 1.18 -2.01
N GLN A 72 0.09 0.17 -1.28
CA GLN A 72 1.51 -0.23 -1.25
C GLN A 72 1.96 -0.87 -2.57
N GLN A 73 3.04 -0.33 -3.16
CA GLN A 73 3.73 -0.95 -4.29
C GLN A 73 4.84 -1.88 -3.79
N ASN A 74 4.84 -3.13 -4.27
CA ASN A 74 5.82 -4.14 -3.90
C ASN A 74 6.60 -4.60 -5.14
N VAL A 75 7.89 -4.81 -4.97
CA VAL A 75 8.81 -5.37 -5.96
C VAL A 75 9.44 -6.62 -5.34
N GLU A 76 9.37 -7.75 -6.03
CA GLU A 76 9.88 -9.05 -5.54
C GLU A 76 9.34 -9.44 -4.15
N GLY A 77 8.07 -9.10 -3.88
CA GLY A 77 7.40 -9.41 -2.62
C GLY A 77 7.79 -8.51 -1.44
N LYS A 78 8.64 -7.50 -1.65
CA LYS A 78 9.09 -6.54 -0.64
C LYS A 78 8.62 -5.13 -0.99
N ARG A 79 8.53 -4.24 0.00
CA ARG A 79 8.37 -2.79 -0.25
C ARG A 79 9.57 -2.26 -1.05
N ILE A 80 9.37 -1.15 -1.77
CA ILE A 80 10.34 -0.62 -2.75
C ILE A 80 11.75 -0.53 -2.14
N PRO A 81 12.73 -1.31 -2.65
CA PRO A 81 14.09 -1.35 -2.11
C PRO A 81 14.82 -0.03 -2.31
N TYR A 82 15.87 0.21 -1.53
CA TYR A 82 16.75 1.36 -1.74
C TYR A 82 17.52 1.19 -3.04
N GLY A 83 17.20 2.03 -4.05
CA GLY A 83 17.93 2.10 -5.31
C GLY A 83 19.18 3.00 -5.23
N PHE A 84 19.27 3.84 -4.21
CA PHE A 84 20.43 4.69 -3.91
C PHE A 84 21.02 4.35 -2.54
N VAL A 85 22.16 4.95 -2.21
CA VAL A 85 22.82 4.76 -0.91
C VAL A 85 21.90 5.23 0.24
N GLY A 86 21.23 4.27 0.87
CA GLY A 86 20.33 4.46 2.02
C GLY A 86 18.97 5.09 1.70
N ARG A 87 18.49 5.08 0.45
CA ARG A 87 17.19 5.68 0.10
C ARG A 87 16.64 5.14 -1.22
N THR A 88 15.33 5.27 -1.42
CA THR A 88 14.61 4.84 -2.63
C THR A 88 14.80 5.81 -3.79
N LEU A 89 14.66 7.11 -3.53
CA LEU A 89 14.84 8.21 -4.50
C LEU A 89 15.72 9.32 -3.91
N PRO A 90 16.39 10.15 -4.74
CA PRO A 90 17.24 11.24 -4.26
C PRO A 90 16.48 12.35 -3.52
N HIS A 91 15.15 12.38 -3.65
CA HIS A 91 14.25 13.33 -2.97
C HIS A 91 13.99 12.99 -1.50
N PHE A 92 14.22 11.73 -1.10
CA PHE A 92 14.06 11.30 0.29
C PHE A 92 15.36 11.44 1.08
N VAL A 93 15.19 11.59 2.39
CA VAL A 93 16.31 11.56 3.35
C VAL A 93 16.86 10.14 3.48
N LYS A 94 18.11 10.03 3.94
CA LYS A 94 18.73 8.72 4.16
C LYS A 94 18.02 7.98 5.29
N ASP A 95 17.93 6.67 5.13
CA ASP A 95 17.34 5.71 6.06
C ASP A 95 15.87 6.03 6.39
N ASP A 96 15.14 6.57 5.41
CA ASP A 96 13.71 6.81 5.51
C ASP A 96 12.89 5.53 5.23
N TYR A 97 12.42 4.91 6.31
CA TYR A 97 11.56 3.72 6.30
C TYR A 97 10.05 4.05 6.23
N GLY A 98 9.71 5.33 6.06
CA GLY A 98 8.34 5.81 5.94
C GLY A 98 7.57 5.18 4.78
N PRO A 99 6.23 5.15 4.85
CA PRO A 99 5.40 4.54 3.82
C PRO A 99 5.60 5.18 2.44
N GLU A 100 5.65 6.51 2.35
CA GLU A 100 5.85 7.24 1.09
C GLU A 100 7.18 6.91 0.42
N SER A 101 8.29 7.05 1.17
CA SER A 101 9.64 6.68 0.71
C SER A 101 9.68 5.24 0.22
N ARG A 102 8.98 4.33 0.88
CA ARG A 102 8.95 2.89 0.57
C ARG A 102 7.83 2.49 -0.39
N GLY A 103 7.24 3.44 -1.13
CA GLY A 103 6.34 3.19 -2.26
C GLY A 103 4.87 2.96 -1.90
N PHE A 104 4.41 3.49 -0.77
CA PHE A 104 2.98 3.60 -0.50
C PHE A 104 2.42 4.81 -1.23
N VAL A 105 1.36 4.59 -2.01
CA VAL A 105 0.67 5.65 -2.74
C VAL A 105 -0.66 5.92 -2.06
N GLU A 106 -0.76 7.05 -1.37
CA GLU A 106 -1.98 7.46 -0.67
C GLU A 106 -3.07 7.94 -1.63
N ASN A 107 -2.69 8.63 -2.71
CA ASN A 107 -3.67 9.14 -3.67
C ASN A 107 -4.31 8.01 -4.50
N SER A 108 -5.51 8.29 -4.99
CA SER A 108 -6.19 7.47 -6.00
C SER A 108 -5.84 7.95 -7.41
N TYR A 109 -6.19 7.14 -8.42
CA TYR A 109 -6.03 7.58 -9.81
C TYR A 109 -6.88 8.81 -10.15
N LEU A 110 -8.03 8.99 -9.49
CA LEU A 110 -8.85 10.19 -9.61
C LEU A 110 -8.16 11.42 -9.00
N GLY A 111 -7.52 11.25 -7.83
CA GLY A 111 -6.80 12.33 -7.13
C GLY A 111 -5.47 12.71 -7.79
N GLY A 112 -4.94 11.85 -8.66
CA GLY A 112 -3.66 12.05 -9.32
C GLY A 112 -2.48 11.58 -8.45
N LEU A 113 -1.44 11.08 -9.11
CA LEU A 113 -0.25 10.56 -8.45
C LEU A 113 0.77 11.68 -8.25
N THR A 114 1.43 11.70 -7.10
CA THR A 114 2.58 12.58 -6.88
C THR A 114 3.81 12.04 -7.60
N PRO A 115 4.65 12.90 -8.19
CA PRO A 115 5.92 12.51 -8.79
C PRO A 115 6.94 12.04 -7.75
#